data_AF-A0A522RXM5-F1
#
_entry.id   AF-A0A522RXM5-F1
#
_cell.length_a   1.000
_cell.length_b   1.000
_cell.length_c   1.000
_cell.angle_alpha   90.00
_cell.angle_beta   90.00
_cell.angle_gamma   90.00
#
_symmetry.space_group_name_H-M   'P 1'
#
loop_
_entity.id
_entity.type
_entity.pdbx_description
1 polymer ?
#
loop_
_entity_poly.entity_id
_entity_poly.type
_entity_poly.pdbx_seq_one_letter_code
_entity_poly.pdbx_strand_id
1 'polypeptide(L)'
;MSLISSKTLIPGTGIALGGPGSAYTAMQSNVFAGAGNFTLPAGDWWVIPTAATSVDISTDGGTTWVALYAVNQGGFIRSDGANARINSTGAITVQFFGPA
;
A
#
# COMPACT_ATOMS: atom_id res chain seq x y z
N MET A 1 -19.59 -21.59 -10.38
CA MET A 1 -18.62 -20.82 -9.58
C MET A 1 -19.04 -19.36 -9.61
N SER A 2 -19.43 -18.79 -8.46
CA SER A 2 -19.69 -17.35 -8.39
C SER A 2 -18.35 -16.62 -8.30
N LEU A 3 -18.09 -15.70 -9.22
CA LEU A 3 -16.96 -14.77 -9.11
C LEU A 3 -17.30 -13.77 -8.00
N ILE A 4 -16.74 -13.98 -6.81
CA ILE A 4 -16.77 -12.98 -5.75
C ILE A 4 -15.82 -11.86 -6.17
N SER A 5 -16.38 -10.78 -6.72
CA SER A 5 -15.67 -9.52 -6.95
C SER A 5 -15.78 -8.69 -5.68
N SER A 6 -14.73 -8.67 -4.85
CA SER A 6 -14.60 -7.71 -3.76
C SER A 6 -14.28 -6.33 -4.35
N LYS A 7 -15.24 -5.40 -4.31
CA LYS A 7 -15.02 -3.99 -4.65
C LYS A 7 -14.60 -3.24 -3.39
N THR A 8 -13.36 -2.75 -3.36
CA THR A 8 -12.93 -1.83 -2.31
C THR A 8 -13.46 -0.43 -2.65
N LEU A 9 -14.44 0.05 -1.87
CA LEU A 9 -14.95 1.41 -1.96
C LEU A 9 -14.02 2.33 -1.16
N ILE A 10 -13.39 3.29 -1.82
CA ILE A 10 -12.64 4.39 -1.18
C ILE A 10 -13.43 5.68 -1.42
N PRO A 11 -14.29 6.11 -0.50
CA PRO A 11 -15.07 7.33 -0.63
C PRO A 11 -14.13 8.54 -0.55
N GLY A 12 -14.08 9.32 -1.64
CA GLY A 12 -13.22 10.50 -1.76
C GLY A 12 -13.53 11.61 -0.76
N THR A 13 -14.71 11.61 -0.13
CA THR A 13 -15.10 12.48 0.98
C THR A 13 -16.25 11.81 1.76
N GLY A 14 -16.11 11.62 3.08
CA GLY A 14 -17.26 11.31 3.95
C GLY A 14 -17.36 9.90 4.57
N ILE A 15 -16.27 9.13 4.71
CA ILE A 15 -16.30 8.04 5.70
C ILE A 15 -16.23 8.66 7.10
N ALA A 16 -17.19 8.34 7.96
CA ALA A 16 -17.02 8.50 9.41
C ALA A 16 -15.94 7.50 9.87
N LEU A 17 -14.68 7.95 9.86
CA LEU A 17 -13.52 7.14 10.22
C LEU A 17 -13.75 6.51 11.60
N GLY A 18 -13.64 5.17 11.69
CA GLY A 18 -13.89 4.42 12.94
C GLY A 18 -15.37 4.25 13.33
N GLY A 19 -16.31 4.66 12.48
CA GLY A 19 -17.74 4.43 12.69
C GLY A 19 -18.20 3.02 12.27
N PRO A 20 -19.36 2.55 12.76
CA PRO A 20 -19.96 1.29 12.34
C PRO A 20 -20.10 1.23 10.81
N GLY A 21 -19.50 0.20 10.18
CA GLY A 21 -19.50 0.03 8.72
C GLY A 21 -18.24 0.55 8.01
N SER A 22 -17.30 1.19 8.71
CA SER A 22 -15.98 1.50 8.15
C SER A 22 -15.08 0.27 8.19
N ALA A 23 -14.65 -0.22 7.03
CA ALA A 23 -13.69 -1.32 6.96
C ALA A 23 -12.24 -0.89 7.31
N TYR A 24 -11.98 0.42 7.33
CA TYR A 24 -10.65 1.01 7.48
C TYR A 24 -10.67 2.19 8.48
N THR A 25 -9.58 2.40 9.22
CA THR A 25 -9.41 3.55 10.11
C THR A 25 -8.89 4.78 9.36
N ALA A 26 -8.54 5.84 10.12
CA ALA A 26 -7.93 7.05 9.59
C ALA A 26 -6.76 6.74 8.64
N MET A 27 -6.82 7.35 7.46
CA MET A 27 -5.71 7.31 6.49
C MET A 27 -4.48 7.95 7.10
N GLN A 28 -3.41 7.18 7.26
CA GLN A 28 -2.10 7.75 7.59
C GLN A 28 -1.33 7.94 6.30
N SER A 29 -1.07 9.21 5.94
CA SER A 29 -0.24 9.55 4.79
C SER A 29 1.22 9.64 5.23
N ASN A 30 2.06 8.72 4.77
CA ASN A 30 3.49 8.76 5.00
C ASN A 30 4.18 9.35 3.78
N VAL A 31 4.88 10.47 3.97
CA VAL A 31 5.76 11.06 2.96
C VAL A 31 7.19 10.72 3.32
N PHE A 32 7.84 9.91 2.49
CA PHE A 32 9.26 9.58 2.63
C PHE A 32 10.07 10.58 1.80
N ALA A 33 10.95 11.33 2.44
CA ALA A 33 11.90 12.20 1.75
C ALA A 33 13.21 11.43 1.52
N GLY A 34 13.55 11.16 0.25
CA GLY A 34 14.81 10.54 -0.14
C GLY A 34 14.66 9.18 -0.84
N ALA A 35 15.72 8.76 -1.54
CA ALA A 35 15.80 7.46 -2.21
C ALA A 35 15.99 6.33 -1.17
N GLY A 36 15.23 5.25 -1.29
CA GLY A 36 15.39 4.08 -0.45
C GLY A 36 14.26 3.06 -0.55
N ASN A 37 14.48 1.94 0.13
CA ASN A 37 13.51 0.87 0.27
C ASN A 37 12.75 1.06 1.59
N PHE A 38 11.41 0.97 1.54
CA PHE A 38 10.54 0.99 2.70
C PHE A 38 9.75 -0.30 2.79
N THR A 39 10.09 -1.17 3.73
CA THR A 39 9.26 -2.35 4.03
C THR A 39 7.93 -1.91 4.60
N LEU A 40 6.84 -2.38 4.01
CA LEU A 40 5.49 -2.00 4.41
C LEU A 40 5.09 -2.79 5.65
N PRO A 41 4.75 -2.13 6.78
CA PRO A 41 4.12 -2.79 7.91
C PRO A 41 2.89 -3.60 7.51
N ALA A 42 2.54 -4.60 8.32
CA ALA A 42 1.40 -5.45 8.05
C ALA A 42 0.09 -4.63 7.99
N GLY A 43 -0.74 -4.92 6.99
CA GLY A 43 -2.03 -4.26 6.79
C GLY A 43 -2.29 -3.85 5.35
N ASP A 44 -3.30 -3.01 5.17
CA ASP A 44 -3.79 -2.60 3.86
C ASP A 44 -3.23 -1.24 3.46
N TRP A 45 -2.73 -1.15 2.23
CA TRP A 45 -2.03 0.01 1.71
C TRP A 45 -2.60 0.42 0.37
N TRP A 46 -2.75 1.72 0.19
CA TRP A 46 -2.98 2.32 -1.12
C TRP A 46 -1.77 3.15 -1.50
N VAL A 47 -1.03 2.62 -2.46
CA VAL A 47 0.20 3.21 -2.95
C VAL A 47 -0.17 4.13 -4.11
N ILE A 48 -0.05 5.43 -3.89
CA ILE A 48 -0.19 6.44 -4.95
C ILE A 48 1.22 6.62 -5.54
N PRO A 49 1.48 6.18 -6.78
CA PRO A 49 2.81 6.21 -7.32
C PRO A 49 3.26 7.66 -7.52
N THR A 50 4.47 7.96 -7.08
CA THR A 50 5.21 9.15 -7.49
C THR A 50 6.23 8.74 -8.56
N ALA A 51 6.92 9.71 -9.15
CA ALA A 51 7.96 9.38 -10.12
C ALA A 51 9.04 8.49 -9.47
N ALA A 52 9.41 7.42 -10.16
CA ALA A 52 10.43 6.45 -9.74
C ALA A 52 10.08 5.62 -8.48
N THR A 53 8.81 5.31 -8.23
CA THR A 53 8.39 4.30 -7.23
C THR A 53 7.94 2.99 -7.89
N SER A 54 8.43 1.85 -7.40
CA SER A 54 7.86 0.51 -7.62
C SER A 54 7.40 -0.10 -6.29
N VAL A 55 6.47 -1.05 -6.36
CA VAL A 55 6.15 -1.92 -5.23
C VAL A 55 6.76 -3.28 -5.52
N ASP A 56 7.66 -3.72 -4.66
CA ASP A 56 8.33 -5.01 -4.80
C ASP A 56 7.80 -5.99 -3.75
N ILE A 57 7.76 -7.26 -4.11
CA ILE A 57 7.46 -8.38 -3.21
C ILE A 57 8.62 -9.36 -3.16
N SER A 58 8.72 -10.05 -2.04
CA SER A 58 9.65 -11.17 -1.84
C SER A 58 8.87 -12.45 -1.53
N THR A 59 9.38 -13.58 -1.97
CA THR A 59 8.82 -14.91 -1.62
C THR A 59 9.79 -15.74 -0.78
N ASP A 60 10.95 -15.19 -0.45
CA ASP A 60 12.06 -15.85 0.23
C ASP A 60 12.57 -15.07 1.46
N GLY A 61 11.66 -14.32 2.10
CA GLY A 61 11.96 -13.61 3.34
C GLY A 61 12.82 -12.36 3.17
N GLY A 62 12.74 -11.71 2.00
CA GLY A 62 13.45 -10.47 1.70
C GLY A 62 14.83 -10.64 1.07
N THR A 63 15.16 -11.84 0.59
CA THR A 63 16.46 -12.14 -0.04
C THR A 63 16.44 -11.71 -1.51
N THR A 64 15.39 -12.07 -2.24
CA THR A 64 15.09 -11.63 -3.60
C THR A 64 13.81 -10.82 -3.65
N TRP A 65 13.78 -9.83 -4.54
CA TRP A 65 12.69 -8.89 -4.68
C TRP A 65 12.31 -8.75 -6.14
N VAL A 66 11.01 -8.88 -6.42
CA VAL A 66 10.43 -8.76 -7.75
C VAL A 66 9.36 -7.69 -7.73
N ALA A 67 9.30 -6.84 -8.77
CA ALA A 67 8.28 -5.82 -8.88
C ALA A 67 6.88 -6.45 -9.01
N LEU A 68 6.00 -6.17 -8.05
CA LEU A 68 4.56 -6.42 -8.14
C LEU A 68 3.88 -5.32 -8.95
N TYR A 69 4.25 -4.06 -8.68
CA TYR A 69 3.89 -2.92 -9.50
C TYR A 69 5.15 -2.30 -10.09
N ALA A 70 5.12 -2.07 -11.40
CA ALA A 70 6.23 -1.47 -12.11
C ALA A 70 6.46 -0.02 -11.64
N VAL A 71 7.58 0.57 -12.08
CA VAL A 71 7.89 1.96 -11.79
C VAL A 71 6.77 2.88 -12.28
N ASN A 72 6.43 3.87 -11.45
CA ASN A 72 5.32 4.82 -11.66
C ASN A 72 3.93 4.17 -11.67
N GLN A 73 3.81 2.93 -11.18
CA GLN A 73 2.54 2.26 -10.96
C GLN A 73 2.30 2.06 -9.47
N GLY A 74 1.02 2.06 -9.10
CA GLY A 74 0.58 1.80 -7.75
C GLY A 74 -0.83 1.23 -7.76
N GLY A 75 -1.34 0.96 -6.57
CA GLY A 75 -2.59 0.26 -6.38
C GLY A 75 -2.78 -0.16 -4.94
N PHE A 76 -3.77 -1.02 -4.74
CA PHE A 76 -4.07 -1.58 -3.45
C PHE A 76 -3.22 -2.82 -3.18
N ILE A 77 -2.55 -2.86 -2.04
CA ILE A 77 -1.82 -4.05 -1.60
C ILE A 77 -2.12 -4.37 -0.14
N ARG A 78 -2.07 -5.66 0.19
CA ARG A 78 -2.06 -6.14 1.57
C ARG A 78 -0.65 -6.64 1.88
N SER A 79 0.02 -6.00 2.83
CA SER A 79 1.34 -6.39 3.31
C SER A 79 1.23 -7.34 4.49
N ASP A 80 2.16 -8.29 4.58
CA ASP A 80 2.38 -9.17 5.73
C ASP A 80 3.39 -8.59 6.74
N GLY A 81 3.94 -7.40 6.47
CA GLY A 81 4.92 -6.74 7.33
C GLY A 81 6.38 -7.05 7.02
N ALA A 82 6.67 -7.95 6.10
CA ALA A 82 8.05 -8.39 5.83
C ALA A 82 8.37 -8.51 4.33
N ASN A 83 7.42 -8.97 3.52
CA ASN A 83 7.63 -9.40 2.14
C ASN A 83 7.07 -8.43 1.11
N ALA A 84 6.60 -7.25 1.52
CA ALA A 84 6.23 -6.18 0.63
C ALA A 84 7.02 -4.92 0.98
N ARG A 85 7.58 -4.27 -0.03
CA ARG A 85 8.28 -3.00 0.13
C ARG A 85 7.95 -2.05 -1.00
N ILE A 86 8.18 -0.78 -0.73
CA ILE A 86 8.26 0.23 -1.76
C ILE A 86 9.73 0.48 -2.03
N ASN A 87 10.11 0.45 -3.30
CA ASN A 87 11.43 0.81 -3.76
C ASN A 87 11.31 2.14 -4.51
N SER A 88 12.07 3.15 -4.09
CA SER A 88 12.07 4.43 -4.79
C SER A 88 13.43 5.09 -4.82
N THR A 89 13.67 5.84 -5.90
CA THR A 89 14.80 6.75 -6.01
C THR A 89 14.42 8.21 -5.70
N GLY A 90 13.19 8.47 -5.24
CA GLY A 90 12.67 9.82 -4.98
C GLY A 90 11.72 9.86 -3.78
N ALA A 91 11.13 11.03 -3.52
CA ALA A 91 10.17 11.16 -2.44
C ALA A 91 8.86 10.42 -2.77
N ILE A 92 8.29 9.75 -1.77
CA ILE A 92 7.13 8.88 -1.92
C ILE A 92 6.03 9.35 -0.99
N THR A 93 4.79 9.34 -1.45
CA THR A 93 3.61 9.48 -0.58
C THR A 93 2.81 8.20 -0.62
N VAL A 94 2.57 7.58 0.54
CA VAL A 94 1.72 6.39 0.65
C VAL A 94 0.65 6.55 1.70
N GLN A 95 -0.51 5.95 1.47
CA GLN A 95 -1.61 5.95 2.42
C GLN A 95 -1.78 4.57 3.03
N PHE A 96 -1.63 4.50 4.34
CA PHE A 96 -1.94 3.32 5.13
C PHE A 96 -3.41 3.34 5.55
N PHE A 97 -4.05 2.19 5.39
CA PHE A 97 -5.36 1.89 5.95
C PHE A 97 -5.21 0.86 7.06
N GLY A 98 -5.18 1.33 8.31
CA GLY A 98 -5.16 0.43 9.45
C GLY A 98 -6.49 -0.32 9.59
N PRO A 99 -6.48 -1.58 10.06
CA PRO A 99 -7.71 -2.27 10.44
C PRO A 99 -8.43 -1.48 11.54
N ALA A 100 -9.77 -1.41 11.43
CA ALA A 100 -10.64 -0.76 12.42
C ALA A 100 -10.81 -1.58 13.70
#